data_AF-A0A654DTW5-F1
#
_entry.id   AF-A0A654DTW5-F1
#
_cell.length_a   1.000
_cell.length_b   1.000
_cell.length_c   1.000
_cell.angle_alpha   90.00
_cell.angle_beta   90.00
_cell.angle_gamma   90.00
#
_symmetry.space_group_name_H-M   'P 1'
#
loop_
_entity.id
_entity.type
_entity.pdbx_description
1 polymer ?
#
loop_
_entity_poly.entity_id
_entity_poly.type
_entity_poly.pdbx_seq_one_letter_code
_entity_poly.pdbx_strand_id
1 'polypeptide(L)' 'MIDEIIMKFIWYNPDLDAYQKGTMEDYSHLIGSSENGDRFDILYEFADSSDRLIDKILGSLNIVRSQKVATN' A
#
# COMPACT_ATOMS: atom_id res chain seq x y z
N MET A 1 16.00 24.75 -6.26
CA MET A 1 15.53 23.59 -5.48
C MET A 1 14.60 22.83 -6.38
N ILE A 2 14.95 21.62 -6.77
CA ILE A 2 13.99 20.71 -7.41
C ILE A 2 13.34 20.02 -6.21
N ASP A 3 12.08 20.33 -5.93
CA ASP A 3 11.31 19.52 -4.99
C ASP A 3 11.26 18.10 -5.57
N GLU A 4 11.96 17.17 -4.93
CA GLU A 4 11.83 15.75 -5.27
C GLU A 4 10.39 15.35 -4.98
N ILE A 5 9.64 15.07 -6.04
CA ILE A 5 8.33 14.49 -5.95
C ILE A 5 8.52 13.06 -5.41
N ILE A 6 8.30 12.88 -4.11
CA ILE A 6 8.34 11.55 -3.50
C ILE A 6 7.07 10.82 -3.92
N MET A 7 7.22 9.91 -4.88
CA MET A 7 6.16 9.02 -5.32
C MET A 7 5.71 8.12 -4.16
N LYS A 8 4.40 7.96 -4.03
CA LYS A 8 3.80 7.04 -3.07
C LYS A 8 2.98 5.98 -3.78
N PHE A 9 2.89 4.83 -3.15
CA PHE A 9 2.20 3.65 -3.66
C PHE A 9 1.23 3.15 -2.61
N ILE A 10 0.17 2.48 -3.07
CA ILE A 10 -0.64 1.59 -2.23
C ILE A 10 -0.44 0.17 -2.74
N TRP A 11 -0.16 -0.75 -1.84
CA TRP A 11 -0.02 -2.18 -2.14
C TRP A 11 -0.80 -3.04 -1.17
N TYR A 12 -1.04 -4.28 -1.58
CA TYR A 12 -1.50 -5.33 -0.70
C TYR A 12 -0.32 -6.02 -0.01
N ASN A 13 -0.36 -6.12 1.32
CA ASN A 13 0.58 -6.89 2.12
C ASN A 13 -0.09 -8.23 2.55
N PRO A 14 0.34 -9.37 2.01
CA PRO A 14 -0.16 -10.69 2.36
C PRO A 14 0.17 -11.13 3.78
N ASP A 15 1.27 -10.65 4.38
CA ASP A 15 1.69 -11.04 5.72
C ASP A 15 0.80 -10.42 6.81
N LEU A 16 0.32 -9.21 6.54
CA LEU A 16 -0.59 -8.48 7.44
C LEU A 16 -2.07 -8.62 7.03
N ASP A 17 -2.34 -9.30 5.92
CA ASP A 17 -3.66 -9.37 5.28
C ASP A 17 -4.32 -7.98 5.13
N ALA A 18 -3.53 -6.96 4.79
CA ALA A 18 -3.97 -5.56 4.77
C ALA A 18 -3.37 -4.77 3.61
N TYR A 19 -4.04 -3.69 3.22
CA TYR A 19 -3.47 -2.71 2.31
C TYR A 19 -2.61 -1.71 3.08
N GLN A 20 -1.47 -1.34 2.51
CA GLN A 20 -0.50 -0.39 3.08
C GLN A 20 -0.11 0.67 2.05
N LYS A 21 0.52 1.76 2.51
CA LYS A 21 1.08 2.82 1.67
C LYS A 21 2.52 3.12 2.04
N GLY A 22 3.28 3.66 1.08
CA GLY A 22 4.65 4.12 1.29
C GLY A 22 5.37 4.37 -0.04
N THR A 23 6.70 4.46 0.01
CA THR A 23 7.55 4.63 -1.16
C THR A 23 7.86 3.29 -1.83
N MET A 24 8.46 3.32 -3.03
CA MET A 24 8.94 2.11 -3.68
C MET A 24 10.09 1.45 -2.89
N GLU A 25 10.88 2.24 -2.16
CA GLU A 25 11.93 1.74 -1.26
C GLU A 25 11.32 0.95 -0.10
N ASP A 26 10.29 1.49 0.57
CA ASP A 26 9.55 0.79 1.64
C ASP A 26 8.99 -0.55 1.14
N TYR A 27 8.38 -0.55 -0.05
CA TYR A 27 7.83 -1.74 -0.69
C TYR A 27 8.92 -2.79 -0.98
N SER A 28 10.04 -2.37 -1.55
CA SER A 28 11.16 -3.26 -1.90
C SER A 28 11.80 -3.90 -0.66
N HIS A 29 11.95 -3.13 0.42
CA HIS A 29 12.43 -3.64 1.71
C HIS A 29 11.46 -4.67 2.30
N LEU A 30 10.16 -4.39 2.27
CA LEU A 30 9.14 -5.31 2.78
C LEU A 30 9.18 -6.65 2.04
N ILE A 31 9.13 -6.63 0.69
CA ILE A 31 9.18 -7.85 -0.11
C ILE A 31 10.46 -8.64 0.13
N GLY A 32 11.61 -7.98 0.18
CA GLY A 32 12.90 -8.64 0.40
C GLY A 32 13.01 -9.35 1.75
N SER A 33 12.17 -8.95 2.72
CA SER A 33 12.11 -9.55 4.06
C SER A 33 10.99 -10.56 4.27
N SER A 34 10.07 -10.71 3.29
CA SER A 34 8.87 -11.54 3.41
C SER A 34 9.02 -12.91 2.74
N GLU A 35 8.50 -13.96 3.37
CA GLU A 35 8.38 -15.29 2.76
C GLU A 35 7.25 -15.36 1.72
N ASN A 36 6.33 -14.39 1.70
CA ASN A 36 5.23 -14.26 0.73
C ASN A 36 5.49 -13.15 -0.30
N GLY A 37 6.76 -12.82 -0.57
CA GLY A 37 7.14 -11.69 -1.44
C GLY A 37 6.51 -11.72 -2.83
N ASP A 38 6.22 -12.90 -3.37
CA ASP A 38 5.54 -13.12 -4.66
C ASP A 38 4.05 -12.77 -4.65
N ARG A 39 3.45 -12.60 -3.47
CA ARG A 39 2.02 -12.30 -3.26
C ARG A 39 1.76 -10.84 -2.92
N PHE A 40 2.80 -10.01 -2.83
CA PHE A 40 2.66 -8.56 -2.75
C PHE A 40 2.22 -8.02 -4.12
N ASP A 41 1.31 -7.05 -4.10
CA ASP A 41 0.75 -6.48 -5.33
C ASP A 41 0.55 -4.97 -5.19
N ILE A 42 1.08 -4.20 -6.15
CA ILE A 42 0.93 -2.74 -6.20
C ILE A 42 -0.38 -2.42 -6.93
N LEU A 43 -1.22 -1.58 -6.30
CA LEU A 43 -2.56 -1.27 -6.81
C LEU A 43 -2.63 0.14 -7.38
N TYR A 44 -1.95 1.09 -6.75
CA TYR A 44 -2.00 2.49 -7.11
C TYR A 44 -0.62 3.13 -6.99
N GLU A 45 -0.33 4.02 -7.93
CA GLU A 45 0.83 4.90 -7.96
C GLU A 45 0.36 6.35 -7.90
N PHE A 46 1.02 7.16 -7.07
CA PHE A 46 0.72 8.56 -6.86
C PHE A 46 1.96 9.39 -7.16
N ALA A 47 1.88 10.14 -8.27
CA ALA A 47 2.91 11.09 -8.69
C ALA A 47 2.87 12.42 -7.90
N ASP A 48 2.03 12.55 -6.89
CA ASP A 48 2.00 13.70 -5.99
C ASP A 48 1.73 13.23 -4.56
N SER A 49 2.24 14.00 -3.61
CA SER A 49 2.23 13.78 -2.16
C SER A 49 0.87 14.10 -1.51
N SER A 50 -0.25 13.95 -2.23
CA SER A 50 -1.58 14.17 -1.64
C SER A 50 -1.95 13.04 -0.68
N ASP A 51 -1.29 13.03 0.48
CA ASP A 51 -1.44 12.02 1.52
C ASP A 51 -2.90 11.85 1.93
N ARG A 52 -3.67 12.94 1.91
CA ARG A 52 -5.10 12.92 2.25
C ARG A 52 -5.92 12.07 1.28
N LEU A 53 -5.61 12.08 -0.03
CA LEU A 53 -6.29 11.23 -1.00
C LEU A 53 -5.89 9.78 -0.80
N ILE A 54 -4.59 9.53 -0.64
CA ILE A 54 -4.03 8.20 -0.41
C ILE A 54 -4.65 7.57 0.85
N ASP A 55 -4.76 8.32 1.95
CA ASP A 55 -5.37 7.86 3.20
C ASP A 55 -6.84 7.50 3.07
N LYS A 56 -7.60 8.28 2.29
CA LYS A 56 -9.01 7.97 2.03
C LYS A 56 -9.18 6.68 1.22
N ILE A 57 -8.34 6.49 0.20
CA ILE A 57 -8.36 5.27 -0.62
C ILE A 57 -7.95 4.08 0.25
N LEU A 58 -6.84 4.20 0.98
CA LEU A 58 -6.32 3.17 1.87
C LEU A 58 -7.35 2.74 2.93
N GLY A 59 -7.99 3.72 3.58
CA GLY A 59 -9.05 3.47 4.56
C GLY A 59 -10.24 2.73 3.94
N SER A 60 -10.67 3.14 2.75
CA SER A 60 -11.79 2.49 2.03
C SER A 60 -11.46 1.05 1.66
N LEU A 61 -10.25 0.79 1.15
CA LEU A 61 -9.78 -0.55 0.79
C LEU A 61 -9.75 -1.48 2.00
N ASN A 62 -9.19 -1.01 3.12
CA ASN A 62 -9.12 -1.80 4.35
C ASN A 62 -10.50 -2.04 4.98
N ILE A 63 -11.44 -1.08 4.93
CA ILE A 63 -12.82 -1.29 5.40
C ILE A 63 -13.50 -2.42 4.63
N VAL A 64 -13.45 -2.37 3.29
CA VAL A 64 -14.06 -3.41 2.44
C VAL A 64 -13.43 -4.78 2.71
N ARG A 65 -12.11 -4.81 2.92
CA ARG A 65 -11.40 -6.06 3.25
C ARG A 65 -11.83 -6.64 4.59
N SER A 66 -11.86 -5.83 5.64
CA SER A 66 -12.29 -6.27 6.98
C SER A 66 -13.73 -6.80 6.97
N GLN A 67 -14.62 -6.22 6.15
CA GLN A 67 -15.98 -6.73 5.97
C GLN A 67 -16.02 -8.11 5.31
N LYS A 68 -15.16 -8.34 4.30
CA LYS A 68 -15.04 -9.64 3.61
C LYS A 68 -14.50 -10.74 4.52
N VAL A 69 -13.60 -10.40 5.46
CA VAL A 69 -13.12 -11.34 6.48
C VAL A 69 -14.22 -11.68 7.49
N ALA A 70 -15.06 -10.72 7.87
CA ALA A 70 -16.13 -10.92 8.86
C ALA A 70 -17.36 -11.69 8.34
N THR A 71 -17.46 -11.93 7.04
CA THR A 71 -18.60 -12.61 6.41
C THR A 71 -18.30 -14.01 5.88
N ASN A 72 -17.08 -14.52 6.13
CA ASN A 72 -16.68 -15.91 5.87
C ASN A 72 -16.45 -16.65 7.19
#